data_AF-A0A2H4I9D0-F1
#
_entry.id   AF-A0A2H4I9D0-F1
#
_cell.length_a   1.000
_cell.length_b   1.000
_cell.length_c   1.000
_cell.angle_alpha   90.00
_cell.angle_beta   90.00
_cell.angle_gamma   90.00
#
_symmetry.space_group_name_H-M   'P 1'
#
loop_
_entity.id
_entity.type
_entity.pdbx_description
1 polymer ?
#
loop_
_entity_poly.entity_id
_entity_poly.type
_entity_poly.pdbx_seq_one_letter_code
_entity_poly.pdbx_strand_id
1 'polypeptide(L)'
;MSGEALAAAQTGESADPRTAAVLRFVLQLVNERGQVDAADVQALRDQGVNDEQIVEIVAHVALNLFTNYVNVALGVPVDFPGVKLRPAR
;
A
#
# COMPACT_ATOMS: atom_id res chain seq x y z
N MET A 1 6.33 -10.08 -13.91
CA MET A 1 6.73 -8.70 -13.56
C MET A 1 8.22 -8.54 -13.85
N SER A 2 8.66 -7.42 -14.42
CA SER A 2 10.08 -7.13 -14.60
C SER A 2 10.75 -6.76 -13.26
N GLY A 3 12.08 -6.88 -13.18
CA GLY A 3 12.83 -6.46 -11.98
C GLY A 3 12.64 -4.98 -11.65
N GLU A 4 12.54 -4.13 -12.68
CA GLU A 4 12.24 -2.71 -12.53
C GLU A 4 10.84 -2.45 -11.96
N ALA A 5 9.82 -3.18 -12.44
CA ALA A 5 8.47 -3.07 -11.90
C ALA A 5 8.38 -3.52 -10.42
N LEU A 6 9.15 -4.54 -10.03
CA LEU A 6 9.27 -4.95 -8.64
C LEU A 6 9.96 -3.89 -7.78
N ALA A 7 11.01 -3.24 -8.29
CA ALA A 7 11.72 -2.19 -7.58
C ALA A 7 10.86 -0.93 -7.39
N ALA A 8 10.07 -0.55 -8.40
CA ALA A 8 9.13 0.57 -8.33
C ALA A 8 7.96 0.29 -7.37
N ALA A 9 7.43 -0.94 -7.36
CA ALA A 9 6.39 -1.34 -6.42
C ALA A 9 6.85 -1.21 -4.95
N GLN A 10 8.14 -1.47 -4.67
CA GLN A 10 8.71 -1.27 -3.33
C GLN A 10 8.73 0.20 -2.87
N THR A 11 8.65 1.16 -3.80
CA THR A 11 8.54 2.60 -3.49
C THR A 11 7.12 3.12 -3.68
N GLY A 12 6.15 2.24 -3.96
CA GLY A 12 4.76 2.62 -4.21
C GLY A 12 4.56 3.35 -5.54
N GLU A 13 5.40 3.09 -6.53
CA GLU A 13 5.31 3.68 -7.86
C GLU A 13 4.86 2.65 -8.90
N SER A 14 4.09 3.10 -9.89
CA SER A 14 3.67 2.30 -11.05
C SER A 14 3.52 3.19 -12.28
N ALA A 15 3.84 2.64 -13.46
CA ALA A 15 3.61 3.30 -14.74
C ALA A 15 2.14 3.23 -15.19
N ASP A 16 1.34 2.31 -14.63
CA ASP A 16 -0.10 2.25 -14.87
C ASP A 16 -0.81 3.33 -14.02
N PRO A 17 -1.53 4.30 -14.64
CA PRO A 17 -2.13 5.42 -13.91
C PRO A 17 -3.10 5.01 -12.81
N ARG A 18 -3.90 3.95 -13.07
CA ARG A 18 -4.86 3.42 -12.10
C ARG A 18 -4.16 2.81 -10.90
N THR A 19 -3.17 1.96 -11.14
CA THR A 19 -2.33 1.37 -10.08
C THR A 19 -1.59 2.46 -9.30
N ALA A 20 -1.06 3.48 -9.97
CA ALA A 20 -0.37 4.59 -9.31
C ALA A 20 -1.30 5.38 -8.38
N ALA A 21 -2.56 5.62 -8.77
CA ALA A 21 -3.54 6.25 -7.90
C ALA A 21 -3.87 5.41 -6.67
N VAL A 22 -4.06 4.09 -6.86
CA VAL A 22 -4.28 3.15 -5.74
C VAL A 22 -3.09 3.15 -4.78
N LEU A 23 -1.85 3.08 -5.30
CA LEU A 23 -0.65 3.09 -4.46
C LEU A 23 -0.52 4.40 -3.67
N ARG A 24 -0.77 5.56 -4.29
CA ARG A 24 -0.77 6.86 -3.58
C ARG A 24 -1.81 6.89 -2.46
N PHE A 25 -3.05 6.46 -2.74
CA PHE A 25 -4.10 6.40 -1.73
C PHE A 25 -3.72 5.47 -0.57
N VAL A 26 -3.19 4.27 -0.86
CA VAL A 26 -2.75 3.32 0.17
C VAL A 26 -1.64 3.89 1.05
N LEU A 27 -0.64 4.54 0.44
CA LEU A 27 0.44 5.18 1.21
C LEU A 27 -0.09 6.27 2.13
N GLN A 28 -0.98 7.12 1.61
CA GLN A 28 -1.61 8.18 2.41
C GLN A 28 -2.47 7.60 3.54
N LEU A 29 -3.29 6.60 3.25
CA LEU A 29 -4.12 5.93 4.25
C LEU A 29 -3.29 5.35 5.40
N VAL A 30 -2.13 4.74 5.11
CA VAL A 30 -1.21 4.20 6.12
C VAL A 30 -0.52 5.32 6.90
N ASN A 31 0.03 6.32 6.21
CA ASN A 31 0.80 7.41 6.83
C ASN A 31 -0.08 8.29 7.73
N GLU A 32 -1.29 8.61 7.26
CA GLU A 32 -2.28 9.44 7.96
C GLU A 32 -3.18 8.61 8.89
N ARG A 33 -2.89 7.31 9.05
CA ARG A 33 -3.59 6.40 9.98
C ARG A 33 -5.11 6.40 9.78
N GLY A 34 -5.55 6.38 8.52
CA GLY A 34 -6.97 6.36 8.16
C GLY A 34 -7.58 7.73 7.91
N GLN A 35 -6.88 8.84 8.17
CA GLN A 35 -7.39 10.19 7.92
C GLN A 35 -7.20 10.57 6.45
N VAL A 36 -8.14 10.11 5.61
CA VAL A 36 -8.28 10.50 4.21
C VAL A 36 -9.56 11.31 4.03
N ASP A 37 -9.57 12.22 3.07
CA ASP A 37 -10.71 13.08 2.78
C ASP A 37 -11.48 12.63 1.53
N ALA A 38 -12.54 13.38 1.19
CA ALA A 38 -13.36 13.08 0.03
C ALA A 38 -12.61 13.24 -1.31
N ALA A 39 -11.59 14.13 -1.37
CA ALA A 39 -10.80 14.34 -2.57
C ALA A 39 -9.88 13.15 -2.84
N ASP A 40 -9.34 12.51 -1.79
CA ASP A 40 -8.54 11.29 -1.91
C ASP A 40 -9.34 10.13 -2.52
N VAL A 41 -10.57 9.95 -2.03
CA VAL A 41 -11.49 8.94 -2.55
C VAL A 41 -11.93 9.29 -3.99
N GLN A 42 -12.16 10.58 -4.27
CA GLN A 42 -12.51 11.02 -5.61
C GLN A 42 -11.40 10.76 -6.64
N ALA A 43 -10.14 10.96 -6.26
CA ALA A 43 -8.99 10.68 -7.13
C ALA A 43 -8.91 9.21 -7.59
N LEU A 44 -9.42 8.26 -6.78
CA LEU A 44 -9.56 6.87 -7.17
C LEU A 44 -10.68 6.66 -8.18
N ARG A 45 -11.84 7.29 -7.96
CA ARG A 45 -12.99 7.22 -8.87
C ARG A 45 -12.67 7.79 -10.24
N ASP A 46 -11.86 8.85 -10.29
CA ASP A 46 -11.37 9.45 -11.54
C ASP A 46 -10.50 8.49 -12.36
N GLN A 47 -9.98 7.41 -11.74
CA GLN A 47 -9.27 6.31 -12.39
C GLN A 47 -10.14 5.07 -12.62
N GLY A 48 -11.47 5.19 -12.48
CA GLY A 48 -12.41 4.08 -12.66
C GLY A 48 -12.37 3.04 -11.55
N VAL A 49 -11.94 3.41 -10.35
CA VAL A 49 -12.06 2.55 -9.15
C VAL A 49 -13.44 2.80 -8.53
N ASN A 50 -14.26 1.76 -8.42
CA ASN A 50 -15.60 1.87 -7.83
C ASN A 50 -15.58 1.75 -6.31
N ASP A 51 -16.72 2.04 -5.67
CA ASP A 51 -16.82 2.05 -4.21
C ASP A 51 -16.55 0.67 -3.60
N GLU A 52 -16.94 -0.42 -4.26
CA GLU A 52 -16.64 -1.78 -3.80
C GLU A 52 -15.13 -2.05 -3.77
N GLN A 53 -14.41 -1.65 -4.83
CA GLN A 53 -12.96 -1.76 -4.91
C GLN A 53 -12.27 -0.86 -3.88
N ILE A 54 -12.80 0.33 -3.59
CA ILE A 54 -12.25 1.22 -2.56
C ILE A 54 -12.35 0.56 -1.19
N VAL A 55 -13.50 -0.04 -0.86
CA VAL A 55 -13.66 -0.79 0.39
C VAL A 55 -12.72 -1.99 0.44
N GLU A 56 -12.56 -2.73 -0.66
CA GLU A 56 -11.62 -3.84 -0.77
C GLU A 56 -10.16 -3.38 -0.54
N ILE A 57 -9.75 -2.25 -1.12
CA ILE A 57 -8.42 -1.65 -0.89
C ILE A 57 -8.22 -1.37 0.60
N VAL A 58 -9.18 -0.71 1.27
CA VAL A 58 -9.10 -0.40 2.70
C VAL A 58 -9.00 -1.69 3.53
N ALA A 59 -9.80 -2.71 3.18
CA ALA A 59 -9.76 -4.01 3.86
C ALA A 59 -8.40 -4.69 3.72
N HIS A 60 -7.78 -4.64 2.54
CA HIS A 60 -6.44 -5.17 2.31
C HIS A 60 -5.37 -4.43 3.11
N VAL A 61 -5.47 -3.09 3.20
CA VAL A 61 -4.56 -2.30 4.03
C VAL A 61 -4.70 -2.69 5.49
N ALA A 62 -5.92 -2.81 6.01
CA ALA A 62 -6.17 -3.22 7.38
C ALA A 62 -5.62 -4.63 7.67
N LEU A 63 -5.85 -5.59 6.77
CA LEU A 63 -5.31 -6.95 6.89
C LEU A 63 -3.77 -6.94 6.91
N ASN A 64 -3.14 -6.15 6.04
CA ASN A 64 -1.68 -6.07 5.98
C ASN A 64 -1.09 -5.41 7.24
N LEU A 65 -1.71 -4.34 7.75
CA LEU A 65 -1.32 -3.72 9.01
C LEU A 65 -1.48 -4.69 10.19
N PHE A 66 -2.59 -5.43 10.24
CA PHE A 66 -2.81 -6.44 11.27
C PHE A 66 -1.70 -7.49 11.30
N THR A 67 -1.37 -8.10 10.15
CA THR A 67 -0.33 -9.13 10.10
C THR A 67 1.05 -8.55 10.41
N ASN A 68 1.37 -7.34 9.93
CA ASN A 68 2.62 -6.66 10.26
C ASN A 68 2.73 -6.40 11.78
N TYR A 69 1.65 -5.96 12.42
CA TYR A 69 1.64 -5.70 13.87
C TYR A 69 1.79 -6.98 14.67
N VAL A 70 1.12 -8.06 14.28
CA VAL A 70 1.30 -9.38 14.92
C VAL A 70 2.76 -9.83 14.82
N ASN A 71 3.36 -9.75 13.63
CA ASN A 71 4.74 -10.16 13.41
C ASN A 71 5.73 -9.35 14.25
N VAL A 72 5.59 -8.02 14.28
CA VAL A 72 6.46 -7.14 15.06
C VAL A 72 6.25 -7.32 16.56
N ALA A 73 5.00 -7.36 17.03
CA ALA A 73 4.68 -7.44 18.46
C ALA A 73 5.13 -8.77 19.09
N LEU A 74 5.09 -9.87 18.33
CA LEU A 74 5.48 -11.19 18.80
C LEU A 74 6.93 -11.56 18.45
N GLY A 75 7.67 -10.69 17.76
CA GLY A 75 9.04 -10.95 17.35
C GLY A 75 9.17 -12.17 16.43
N VAL A 76 8.21 -12.36 15.51
CA VAL A 76 8.19 -13.51 14.59
C VAL A 76 9.47 -13.48 13.72
N PRO A 77 10.28 -14.57 13.70
CA PRO A 77 11.53 -14.59 12.95
C PRO A 77 11.27 -14.64 11.44
N VAL A 78 12.13 -13.96 10.67
CA VAL A 78 12.11 -13.99 9.20
C VAL A 78 12.80 -15.27 8.72
N ASP A 79 12.08 -16.07 7.95
CA ASP A 79 12.45 -17.39 7.44
C ASP A 79 13.09 -17.35 6.02
N PHE A 80 13.50 -16.16 5.58
CA PHE A 80 14.13 -15.90 4.28
C PHE A 80 15.38 -15.03 4.40
N PRO A 81 16.28 -15.00 3.40
CA PRO A 81 17.45 -14.15 3.42
C PRO A 81 17.09 -12.68 3.61
N GLY A 82 17.65 -12.05 4.64
CA GLY A 82 17.45 -10.63 4.89
C GLY A 82 17.97 -9.77 3.75
N VAL A 83 17.14 -8.87 3.24
CA VAL A 83 17.54 -7.82 2.29
C VAL A 83 17.84 -6.53 3.05
N LYS A 84 18.80 -5.73 2.57
CA LYS A 84 19.05 -4.41 3.14
C LYS A 84 17.78 -3.57 3.00
N LEU A 85 17.19 -3.18 4.12
CA LEU A 85 16.07 -2.25 4.13
C LEU A 85 16.51 -0.93 3.52
N ARG A 86 15.67 -0.37 2.66
CA ARG A 86 15.86 1.01 2.19
C ARG A 86 15.51 1.95 3.35
N PRO A 87 16.26 3.03 3.56
CA PRO A 87 15.93 4.01 4.60
C PRO A 87 14.52 4.56 4.37
N ALA A 88 13.74 4.67 5.45
CA ALA A 88 12.47 5.40 5.42
C ALA A 88 12.76 6.87 5.06
N ARG A 89 11.93 7.45 4.18
CA ARG A 89 11.98 8.89 3.88
C ARG A 89 11.32 9.68 5.00
#